data_AF-A0A4V6A4B6-F1
#
_entry.id   AF-A0A4V6A4B6-F1
#
_cell.length_a   1.000
_cell.length_b   1.000
_cell.length_c   1.000
_cell.angle_alpha   90.00
_cell.angle_beta   90.00
_cell.angle_gamma   90.00
#
_symmetry.space_group_name_H-M   'P 1'
#
loop_
_entity.id
_entity.type
_entity.pdbx_description
1 polymer ?
#
loop_
_entity_poly.entity_id
_entity_poly.type
_entity_poly.pdbx_seq_one_letter_code
_entity_poly.pdbx_strand_id
1 'polypeptide(L)'
;MPNYPDKPKTSYHIFLSKHSADSNRGFPSKEVTALYNANIDEKNKCDEQARQLELAYIENLREFVEQHKELLPEHSQFIMNKISKLVKKHNTKPSSPTKKKKTRAIAKKLSAYDFFKQSKKNKYTDLDEEARENKLRKKFDKLDESLKAVFQELAENQA
;
A
#
# COMPACT_ATOMS: atom_id res chain seq x y z
N MET A 1 -6.82 -19.98 25.99
CA MET A 1 -5.93 -19.92 24.81
C MET A 1 -4.51 -19.93 25.30
N PRO A 2 -3.59 -20.63 24.61
CA PRO A 2 -2.16 -20.51 24.90
C PRO A 2 -1.72 -19.04 24.83
N ASN A 3 -0.73 -18.67 25.64
CA ASN A 3 -0.35 -17.27 25.82
C ASN A 3 0.33 -16.75 24.54
N TYR A 4 -0.44 -16.07 23.69
CA TYR A 4 0.05 -15.59 22.41
C TYR A 4 1.13 -14.52 22.61
N PRO A 5 2.26 -14.56 21.89
CA PRO A 5 3.31 -13.57 22.04
C PRO A 5 2.83 -12.13 21.82
N ASP A 6 3.19 -11.24 22.73
CA ASP A 6 2.85 -9.81 22.69
C ASP A 6 3.54 -9.08 21.55
N LYS A 7 2.82 -8.13 20.94
CA LYS A 7 3.37 -7.31 19.86
C LYS A 7 4.49 -6.40 20.39
N PRO A 8 5.67 -6.35 19.74
CA PRO A 8 6.77 -5.50 20.18
C PRO A 8 6.44 -4.01 20.04
N LYS A 9 7.06 -3.19 20.90
CA LYS A 9 6.94 -1.72 20.87
C LYS A 9 7.57 -1.17 19.60
N THR A 10 6.97 -0.11 19.04
CA THR A 10 7.54 0.60 17.90
C THR A 10 8.64 1.57 18.34
N SER A 11 9.53 1.96 17.44
CA SER A 11 10.60 2.95 17.70
C SER A 11 10.10 4.21 18.41
N TYR A 12 8.97 4.75 17.96
CA TYR A 12 8.34 5.89 18.60
C TYR A 12 7.88 5.61 20.04
N HIS A 13 7.28 4.44 20.32
CA HIS A 13 6.89 4.08 21.69
C HIS A 13 8.11 3.82 22.59
N ILE A 14 9.21 3.30 22.03
CA ILE A 14 10.48 3.16 22.74
C ILE A 14 11.01 4.56 23.09
N PHE A 15 10.98 5.50 22.15
CA PHE A 15 11.35 6.88 22.39
C PHE A 15 10.48 7.55 23.47
N LEU A 16 9.16 7.42 23.38
CA LEU A 16 8.23 7.94 24.37
C LEU A 16 8.52 7.39 25.78
N SER A 17 8.80 6.09 25.90
CA SER A 17 9.11 5.48 27.20
C SER A 17 10.40 6.00 27.84
N LYS A 18 11.32 6.57 27.05
CA LYS A 18 12.57 7.19 27.54
C LYS A 18 12.40 8.66 27.92
N HIS A 19 11.52 9.37 27.20
CA HIS A 19 11.35 10.82 27.31
C HIS A 19 10.10 11.27 28.08
N SER A 20 9.19 10.35 28.41
CA SER A 20 8.01 10.64 29.22
C SER A 20 7.89 9.62 30.35
N ALA A 21 8.02 10.08 31.60
CA ALA A 21 7.82 9.26 32.79
C ALA A 21 6.36 8.74 32.92
N ASP A 22 5.41 9.33 32.19
CA ASP A 22 3.98 9.02 32.19
C ASP A 22 3.46 8.46 30.85
N SER A 23 4.26 7.64 30.16
CA SER A 23 3.89 6.97 28.90
C SER A 23 2.62 6.08 28.99
N ASN A 24 2.02 5.92 30.17
CA ASN A 24 0.82 5.10 30.40
C ASN A 24 -0.51 5.87 30.43
N ARG A 25 -0.55 7.21 30.30
CA ARG A 25 -1.81 7.97 30.56
C ARG A 25 -2.22 9.11 29.63
N GLY A 26 -1.58 9.32 28.48
CA GLY A 26 -2.07 10.37 27.58
C GLY A 26 -1.40 10.40 26.22
N PHE A 27 -2.14 10.93 25.25
CA PHE A 27 -1.64 11.20 23.90
C PHE A 27 -0.29 11.91 23.95
N PRO A 28 0.67 11.54 23.10
CA PRO A 28 1.97 12.16 23.10
C PRO A 28 1.87 13.66 22.85
N SER A 29 2.61 14.46 23.62
CA SER A 29 2.63 15.91 23.40
C SER A 29 3.24 16.24 22.04
N LYS A 30 2.84 17.40 21.48
CA LYS A 30 3.41 17.90 20.23
C LYS A 30 4.93 18.12 20.36
N GLU A 31 5.39 18.50 21.54
CA GLU A 31 6.80 18.74 21.85
C GLU A 31 7.63 17.46 21.76
N VAL A 32 7.16 16.36 22.37
CA VAL A 32 7.88 15.08 22.31
C VAL A 32 7.89 14.52 20.88
N THR A 33 6.81 14.75 20.13
CA THR A 33 6.77 14.38 18.70
C THR A 33 7.74 15.21 17.86
N ALA A 34 7.86 16.52 18.13
CA ALA A 34 8.84 17.37 17.47
C ALA A 34 10.27 16.94 17.81
N LEU A 35 10.53 16.60 19.08
CA LEU A 35 11.82 16.11 19.55
C LEU A 35 12.22 14.80 18.84
N TYR A 36 11.29 13.85 18.69
CA TYR A 36 11.53 12.61 17.95
C TYR A 36 11.91 12.86 16.48
N ASN A 37 11.30 13.86 15.84
CA ASN A 37 11.58 14.19 14.45
C ASN A 37 12.89 14.98 14.28
N ALA A 38 13.27 15.80 15.27
CA ALA A 38 14.49 16.59 15.26
C ALA A 38 15.73 15.75 15.60
N ASN A 39 15.60 14.79 16.53
CA ASN A 39 16.72 13.98 17.01
C ASN A 39 16.91 12.71 16.17
N ILE A 40 17.61 12.86 15.05
CA ILE A 40 17.87 11.77 14.09
C ILE A 40 18.66 10.62 14.74
N ASP A 41 19.64 10.93 15.60
CA ASP A 41 20.51 9.92 16.22
C ASP A 41 19.75 9.04 17.22
N GLU A 42 18.94 9.66 18.08
CA GLU A 42 18.10 8.90 19.02
C GLU A 42 17.00 8.11 18.31
N LYS A 43 16.45 8.67 17.24
CA LYS A 43 15.51 7.96 16.38
C LYS A 43 16.14 6.72 15.76
N ASN A 44 17.35 6.83 15.20
CA ASN A 44 18.08 5.69 14.65
C ASN A 44 18.32 4.61 15.72
N LYS A 45 18.71 5.00 16.94
CA LYS A 45 18.87 4.06 18.07
C LYS A 45 17.55 3.37 18.44
N CYS A 46 16.44 4.11 18.46
CA CYS A 46 15.13 3.54 18.74
C CYS A 46 14.64 2.62 17.60
N ASP A 47 14.96 2.95 16.35
CA ASP A 47 14.66 2.12 15.18
C ASP A 47 15.42 0.80 15.22
N GLU A 48 16.69 0.82 15.62
CA GLU A 48 17.50 -0.38 15.80
C GLU A 48 16.99 -1.25 16.96
N GLN A 49 16.64 -0.66 18.09
CA GLN A 49 16.00 -1.39 19.21
C GLN A 49 14.65 -1.99 18.81
N ALA A 50 13.81 -1.24 18.09
CA ALA A 50 12.55 -1.76 17.57
C ALA A 50 12.78 -2.94 16.61
N ARG A 51 13.81 -2.86 15.76
CA ARG A 51 14.19 -3.94 14.85
C ARG A 51 14.60 -5.20 15.61
N GLN A 52 15.41 -5.07 16.66
CA GLN A 52 15.84 -6.21 17.48
C GLN A 52 14.63 -6.88 18.19
N LEU A 53 13.73 -6.07 18.75
CA LEU A 53 12.50 -6.58 19.38
C LEU A 53 11.58 -7.29 18.36
N GLU A 54 11.50 -6.79 17.13
CA GLU A 54 10.73 -7.42 16.06
C GLU A 54 11.34 -8.75 15.59
N LEU A 55 12.66 -8.85 15.55
CA LEU A 55 13.36 -10.12 15.27
C LEU A 55 13.13 -11.15 16.39
N ALA A 56 13.27 -10.76 17.66
CA ALA A 56 12.96 -11.63 18.79
C ALA A 56 11.49 -12.09 18.77
N TYR A 57 10.57 -11.19 18.39
CA TYR A 57 9.15 -11.52 18.24
C TYR A 57 8.89 -12.57 17.14
N ILE A 58 9.64 -12.52 16.04
CA ILE A 58 9.55 -13.55 14.99
C ILE A 58 9.93 -14.93 15.55
N GLU A 59 11.01 -15.02 16.32
CA GLU A 59 11.43 -16.29 16.93
C GLU A 59 10.40 -16.77 17.94
N ASN A 60 9.89 -15.90 18.82
CA ASN A 60 8.81 -16.27 19.76
C ASN A 60 7.55 -16.79 19.04
N LEU A 61 7.20 -16.22 17.88
CA LEU A 61 6.09 -16.72 17.07
C LEU A 61 6.36 -18.09 16.45
N ARG A 62 7.61 -18.39 16.08
CA ARG A 62 8.00 -19.72 15.59
C ARG A 62 7.92 -20.75 16.70
N GLU A 63 8.52 -20.44 17.85
CA GLU A 63 8.47 -21.30 19.04
C GLU A 63 7.02 -21.57 19.46
N PHE A 64 6.16 -20.56 19.42
CA PHE A 64 4.74 -20.72 19.75
C PHE A 64 4.04 -21.74 18.82
N VAL A 65 4.31 -21.71 17.51
CA VAL A 65 3.71 -22.68 16.56
C VAL A 65 4.29 -24.08 16.78
N GLU A 66 5.56 -24.19 17.12
CA GLU A 66 6.21 -25.48 17.40
C GLU A 66 5.74 -26.12 18.71
N GLN A 67 5.52 -25.30 19.74
CA GLN A 67 5.04 -25.73 21.06
C GLN A 67 3.55 -26.07 21.04
N HIS A 68 2.75 -25.33 20.27
CA HIS A 68 1.31 -25.49 20.20
C HIS A 68 0.87 -26.20 18.90
N LYS A 69 1.23 -27.47 18.75
CA LYS A 69 0.84 -28.30 17.59
C LYS A 69 -0.66 -28.62 17.56
N GLU A 70 -1.35 -28.39 18.67
CA GLU A 70 -2.80 -28.52 18.83
C GLU A 70 -3.58 -27.34 18.23
N LEU A 71 -2.90 -26.30 17.74
CA LEU A 71 -3.56 -25.18 17.07
C LEU A 71 -4.34 -25.66 15.84
N LEU A 72 -5.54 -25.10 15.66
CA LEU A 72 -6.30 -25.27 14.43
C LEU A 72 -5.46 -24.83 13.22
N PRO A 73 -5.58 -25.51 12.06
CA PRO A 73 -4.81 -25.20 10.86
C PRO A 73 -4.90 -23.71 10.46
N GLU A 74 -6.07 -23.09 10.61
CA GLU A 74 -6.32 -21.69 10.30
C GLU A 74 -5.51 -20.74 11.19
N HIS A 75 -5.37 -21.07 12.48
CA HIS A 75 -4.60 -20.26 13.44
C HIS A 75 -3.10 -20.41 13.20
N SER A 76 -2.62 -21.64 12.95
CA SER A 76 -1.22 -21.87 12.58
C SER A 76 -0.86 -21.13 11.29
N GLN A 77 -1.71 -21.22 10.27
CA GLN A 77 -1.50 -20.53 9.00
C GLN A 77 -1.51 -19.01 9.16
N PHE A 78 -2.38 -18.45 10.02
CA PHE A 78 -2.36 -17.03 10.35
C PHE A 78 -1.00 -16.59 10.93
N ILE A 79 -0.45 -17.36 11.87
CA ILE A 79 0.83 -17.04 12.50
C ILE A 79 1.99 -17.17 11.50
N MET A 80 2.01 -18.22 10.70
CA MET A 80 3.00 -18.41 9.63
C MET A 80 2.96 -17.29 8.59
N ASN A 81 1.77 -16.83 8.20
CA ASN A 81 1.61 -15.68 7.31
C ASN A 81 2.15 -14.39 7.95
N LYS A 82 1.95 -14.22 9.26
CA LYS A 82 2.49 -13.07 10.01
C LYS A 82 4.02 -13.12 10.07
N ILE A 83 4.61 -14.28 10.38
CA ILE A 83 6.06 -14.51 10.33
C ILE A 83 6.60 -14.18 8.94
N SER A 84 5.98 -14.68 7.86
CA SER A 84 6.41 -14.41 6.48
C SER A 84 6.45 -12.91 6.16
N LYS A 85 5.45 -12.14 6.59
CA LYS A 85 5.40 -10.69 6.39
C LYS A 85 6.51 -9.96 7.16
N LEU A 86 6.75 -10.34 8.41
CA LEU A 86 7.78 -9.74 9.27
C LEU A 86 9.19 -10.05 8.73
N VAL A 87 9.45 -11.30 8.36
CA VAL A 87 10.73 -11.70 7.75
C VAL A 87 10.98 -10.95 6.44
N LYS A 88 9.96 -10.83 5.58
CA LYS A 88 10.06 -10.05 4.33
C LYS A 88 10.45 -8.59 4.61
N LYS A 89 9.84 -7.96 5.62
CA LYS A 89 10.15 -6.57 6.01
C LYS A 89 11.64 -6.37 6.36
N HIS A 90 12.27 -7.34 7.01
CA HIS A 90 13.69 -7.25 7.38
C HIS A 90 14.66 -7.66 6.26
N ASN A 91 14.22 -8.55 5.35
CA ASN A 91 15.04 -9.06 4.24
C ASN A 91 14.92 -8.23 2.97
N THR A 92 13.86 -7.42 2.83
CA THR A 92 13.81 -6.44 1.75
C THR A 92 14.88 -5.39 1.99
N LYS A 93 15.88 -5.34 1.09
CA LYS A 93 16.71 -4.13 0.89
C LYS A 93 15.78 -2.92 0.89
N PRO A 94 16.20 -1.76 1.41
CA PRO A 94 15.38 -0.56 1.39
C PRO A 94 14.92 -0.35 -0.05
N SER A 95 13.68 -0.74 -0.34
CA SER A 95 13.04 -0.40 -1.59
C SER A 95 13.07 1.11 -1.52
N SER A 96 13.78 1.73 -2.48
CA SER A 96 13.71 3.18 -2.67
C SER A 96 12.23 3.52 -2.53
N PRO A 97 11.87 4.60 -1.81
CA PRO A 97 10.49 4.88 -1.52
C PRO A 97 9.78 4.87 -2.86
N THR A 98 9.05 3.77 -3.13
CA THR A 98 8.07 3.75 -4.17
C THR A 98 7.08 4.68 -3.56
N LYS A 99 7.26 5.96 -3.90
CA LYS A 99 6.22 6.95 -3.86
C LYS A 99 5.11 6.18 -4.55
N LYS A 100 4.21 5.58 -3.77
CA LYS A 100 2.82 5.47 -4.15
C LYS A 100 2.47 6.92 -4.32
N LYS A 101 2.79 7.44 -5.52
CA LYS A 101 2.27 8.66 -6.03
C LYS A 101 0.79 8.40 -5.80
N LYS A 102 0.22 9.03 -4.77
CA LYS A 102 -1.10 9.59 -4.91
C LYS A 102 -0.96 10.61 -6.04
N THR A 103 -0.70 10.14 -7.25
CA THR A 103 -1.28 10.72 -8.42
C THR A 103 -2.76 10.62 -8.07
N ARG A 104 -3.32 11.71 -7.54
CA ARG A 104 -4.37 12.35 -8.33
C ARG A 104 -3.87 12.23 -9.76
N ALA A 105 -4.30 11.18 -10.45
CA ALA A 105 -4.09 11.11 -11.87
C ALA A 105 -4.67 12.44 -12.32
N ILE A 106 -3.81 13.37 -12.73
CA ILE A 106 -4.25 14.42 -13.63
C ILE A 106 -4.93 13.58 -14.70
N ALA A 107 -6.26 13.62 -14.72
CA ALA A 107 -7.04 12.78 -15.61
C ALA A 107 -6.42 13.03 -16.98
N LYS A 108 -5.80 11.99 -17.56
CA LYS A 108 -5.18 12.16 -18.88
C LYS A 108 -6.29 12.69 -19.76
N LYS A 109 -6.06 13.86 -20.37
CA LYS A 109 -7.06 14.44 -21.28
C LYS A 109 -7.41 13.37 -22.30
N LEU A 110 -8.64 12.89 -22.28
CA LEU A 110 -9.10 11.83 -23.17
C LEU A 110 -9.28 12.45 -24.55
N SER A 111 -8.79 11.77 -25.58
CA SER A 111 -9.00 12.20 -26.96
C SER A 111 -10.45 11.98 -27.40
N ALA A 112 -10.84 12.58 -28.52
CA ALA A 112 -12.13 12.31 -29.16
C ALA A 112 -12.34 10.81 -29.42
N TYR A 113 -11.26 10.10 -29.78
CA TYR A 113 -11.29 8.66 -29.98
C TYR A 113 -11.52 7.89 -28.67
N ASP A 114 -10.99 8.36 -27.55
CA ASP A 114 -11.21 7.72 -26.25
C ASP A 114 -12.66 7.85 -25.79
N PHE A 115 -13.31 8.99 -26.03
CA PHE A 115 -14.75 9.12 -25.81
C PHE A 115 -15.57 8.24 -26.73
N PHE A 116 -15.17 8.14 -27.99
CA PHE A 116 -15.80 7.20 -28.91
C PHE A 116 -15.69 5.76 -28.39
N LYS A 117 -14.51 5.34 -27.92
CA LYS A 117 -14.32 4.02 -27.30
C LYS A 117 -15.21 3.83 -26.07
N GLN A 118 -15.36 4.84 -25.22
CA GLN A 118 -16.29 4.79 -24.08
C GLN A 118 -17.74 4.61 -24.52
N SER A 119 -18.18 5.34 -25.56
CA SER A 119 -19.53 5.19 -26.12
C SER A 119 -19.81 3.79 -26.68
N LYS A 120 -18.74 3.06 -27.05
CA LYS A 120 -18.78 1.70 -27.60
C LYS A 120 -18.22 0.65 -26.64
N LYS A 121 -18.13 0.93 -25.33
CA LYS A 121 -17.50 0.05 -24.32
C LYS A 121 -18.03 -1.39 -24.34
N ASN A 122 -19.32 -1.56 -24.64
CA ASN A 122 -20.03 -2.85 -24.68
C ASN A 122 -20.10 -3.47 -26.08
N LYS A 123 -19.33 -2.96 -27.05
CA LYS A 123 -19.25 -3.52 -28.41
C LYS A 123 -17.93 -4.25 -28.60
N TYR A 124 -17.98 -5.32 -29.40
CA TYR A 124 -16.82 -6.13 -29.77
C TYR A 124 -16.11 -6.76 -28.55
N THR A 125 -16.86 -7.10 -27.51
CA THR A 125 -16.35 -7.74 -26.28
C THR A 125 -15.97 -9.21 -26.50
N ASP A 126 -16.41 -9.78 -27.61
CA ASP A 126 -16.09 -11.11 -28.12
C ASP A 126 -14.74 -11.18 -28.84
N LEU A 127 -14.13 -10.03 -29.17
CA LEU A 127 -12.84 -9.96 -29.85
C LEU A 127 -11.70 -9.68 -28.88
N ASP A 128 -10.50 -10.17 -29.24
CA ASP A 128 -9.26 -9.84 -28.56
C ASP A 128 -8.99 -8.32 -28.57
N GLU A 129 -8.25 -7.84 -27.57
CA GLU A 129 -8.07 -6.41 -27.30
C GLU A 129 -7.48 -5.65 -28.50
N GLU A 130 -6.51 -6.24 -29.20
CA GLU A 130 -5.90 -5.67 -30.40
C GLU A 130 -6.87 -5.63 -31.60
N ALA A 131 -7.61 -6.72 -31.82
CA ALA A 131 -8.60 -6.81 -32.90
C ALA A 131 -9.76 -5.83 -32.67
N ARG A 132 -10.19 -5.68 -31.41
CA ARG A 132 -11.19 -4.71 -30.98
C ARG A 132 -10.71 -3.27 -31.18
N GLU A 133 -9.48 -2.93 -30.79
CA GLU A 133 -8.93 -1.59 -30.96
C GLU A 133 -8.84 -1.20 -32.44
N ASN A 134 -8.34 -2.10 -33.29
CA ASN A 134 -8.28 -1.89 -34.74
C ASN A 134 -9.67 -1.68 -35.37
N LYS A 135 -10.67 -2.43 -34.90
CA LYS A 135 -12.06 -2.31 -35.38
C LYS A 135 -12.70 -0.99 -34.94
N LEU A 136 -12.48 -0.58 -33.69
CA LEU A 136 -12.96 0.70 -33.17
C LEU A 136 -12.30 1.88 -33.88
N ARG A 137 -10.99 1.81 -34.17
CA ARG A 137 -10.28 2.88 -34.90
C ARG A 137 -10.86 3.07 -36.30
N LYS A 138 -11.02 1.98 -37.06
CA LYS A 138 -11.65 2.00 -38.38
C LYS A 138 -13.09 2.53 -38.36
N LYS A 139 -13.82 2.30 -37.27
CA LYS A 139 -15.19 2.84 -37.12
C LYS A 139 -15.18 4.32 -36.79
N PHE A 140 -14.23 4.79 -35.99
CA PHE A 140 -14.05 6.20 -35.69
C PHE A 140 -13.64 7.01 -36.92
N ASP A 141 -12.72 6.49 -37.73
CA ASP A 141 -12.25 7.17 -38.95
C ASP A 141 -13.35 7.29 -40.03
N LYS A 142 -14.35 6.40 -39.98
CA LYS A 142 -15.51 6.38 -40.87
C LYS A 142 -16.73 7.11 -40.29
N LEU A 143 -16.61 7.78 -39.16
CA LEU A 143 -17.70 8.61 -38.64
C LEU A 143 -17.90 9.83 -39.54
N ASP A 144 -19.16 10.23 -39.68
CA ASP A 144 -19.52 11.50 -40.29
C ASP A 144 -18.89 12.66 -39.51
N GLU A 145 -18.53 13.73 -40.21
CA GLU A 145 -17.88 14.90 -39.62
C GLU A 145 -18.68 15.51 -38.47
N SER A 146 -20.02 15.50 -38.57
CA SER A 146 -20.92 15.97 -37.52
C SER A 146 -20.79 15.17 -36.23
N LEU A 147 -20.72 13.84 -36.31
CA LEU A 147 -20.55 12.95 -35.15
C LEU A 147 -19.12 13.01 -34.61
N LYS A 148 -18.13 13.17 -35.49
CA LYS A 148 -16.73 13.34 -35.09
C LYS A 148 -16.52 14.64 -34.32
N ALA A 149 -17.19 15.72 -34.72
CA ALA A 149 -17.18 17.01 -34.05
C ALA A 149 -17.71 16.92 -32.60
N VAL A 150 -18.77 16.15 -32.35
CA VAL A 150 -19.30 15.93 -30.99
C VAL A 150 -18.25 15.32 -30.07
N PHE A 151 -17.52 14.29 -30.53
CA PHE A 151 -16.46 13.68 -29.73
C PHE A 151 -15.26 14.60 -29.54
N GLN A 152 -14.99 15.49 -30.50
CA GLN A 152 -13.94 16.49 -30.41
C GLN A 152 -14.29 17.58 -29.39
N GLU A 153 -15.52 18.08 -29.40
CA GLU A 153 -16.02 19.03 -28.41
C GLU A 153 -15.96 18.45 -26.99
N LEU A 154 -16.32 17.17 -26.82
CA LEU A 154 -16.17 16.48 -25.53
C LEU A 154 -14.71 16.43 -25.06
N ALA A 155 -13.74 16.27 -25.98
CA ALA A 155 -12.32 16.26 -25.67
C ALA A 155 -11.78 17.65 -25.31
N GLU A 156 -12.28 18.69 -25.96
CA GLU A 156 -11.90 20.08 -25.72
C GLU A 156 -12.47 20.59 -24.38
N ASN A 157 -13.67 20.15 -23.99
CA ASN A 157 -14.38 20.57 -22.77
C ASN A 157 -13.99 19.79 -21.49
N GLN A 158 -12.85 19.12 -21.48
CA GLN A 158 -12.33 18.45 -20.27
C GLN A 158 -11.57 19.44 -19.37
N ALA A 159 -12.32 20.15 -18.54
CA ALA A 159 -11.80 20.99 -17.46
C ALA A 159 -11.38 20.15 -16.23
#